data_AF-A0A7S4MYM0-F1
#
_entry.id   AF-A0A7S4MYM0-F1
#
_cell.length_a   1.000
_cell.length_b   1.000
_cell.length_c   1.000
_cell.angle_alpha   90.00
_cell.angle_beta   90.00
_cell.angle_gamma   90.00
#
_symmetry.space_group_name_H-M   'P 1'
#
loop_
_entity.id
_entity.type
_entity.pdbx_description
1 polymer ?
#
loop_
_entity_poly.entity_id
_entity_poly.type
_entity_poly.pdbx_seq_one_letter_code
_entity_poly.pdbx_strand_id
1 'polypeptide(L)'
;FSLEVVLLLFTFKVLYPNHLHLSRGNHETLNMNKIYGFEGEVKHKYNAQMFQLFLEVFHCLPLSHVLAGKIFIVHGGLFSKDDVMLDDIRKVDRKRELP
;
A
#
# COMPACT_ATOMS: atom_id res chain seq x y z
N PHE A 1 -7.49 15.08 3.78
CA PHE A 1 -6.10 15.19 4.27
C PHE A 1 -5.33 13.90 4.07
N SER A 2 -5.76 13.03 3.16
CA SER A 2 -5.08 11.75 2.92
C SER A 2 -3.74 12.02 2.22
N LEU A 3 -3.67 13.06 1.40
CA LEU A 3 -2.44 13.51 0.77
C LEU A 3 -1.36 13.92 1.79
N GLU A 4 -1.72 14.74 2.78
CA GLU A 4 -0.78 15.17 3.82
C GLU A 4 -0.27 13.97 4.64
N VAL A 5 -1.17 13.04 4.98
CA VAL A 5 -0.81 11.81 5.72
C VAL A 5 0.19 10.97 4.91
N VAL A 6 -0.09 10.70 3.63
CA VAL A 6 0.81 9.86 2.83
C VAL A 6 2.16 10.54 2.57
N LEU A 7 2.19 11.86 2.36
CA LEU A 7 3.44 12.61 2.22
C LEU A 7 4.28 12.55 3.50
N LEU A 8 3.65 12.68 4.67
CA LEU A 8 4.34 12.54 5.95
C LEU A 8 4.93 11.14 6.14
N LEU A 9 4.12 10.10 5.88
CA LEU A 9 4.56 8.71 6.01
C LEU A 9 5.68 8.36 5.01
N PHE A 10 5.60 8.84 3.77
CA PHE A 10 6.66 8.65 2.78
C PHE A 10 7.93 9.39 3.15
N THR A 11 7.82 10.60 3.69
CA THR A 11 8.98 11.35 4.21
C THR A 11 9.66 10.57 5.34
N PHE A 12 8.91 10.06 6.31
CA PHE A 12 9.46 9.20 7.36
C PHE A 12 10.02 7.88 6.82
N LYS A 13 9.43 7.31 5.76
CA LYS A 13 9.96 6.10 5.14
C LYS A 13 11.32 6.34 4.49
N VAL A 14 11.52 7.50 3.87
CA VAL A 14 12.82 7.92 3.30
C VAL A 14 13.83 8.23 4.41
N LEU A 15 13.40 8.93 5.46
CA LEU A 15 14.27 9.34 6.57
C LEU A 15 14.67 8.16 7.49
N TYR A 16 13.73 7.25 7.76
CA TYR A 16 13.90 6.11 8.67
C TYR A 16 13.49 4.78 7.99
N PRO A 17 14.21 4.35 6.94
CA PRO A 17 13.80 3.21 6.11
C PRO A 17 13.71 1.89 6.87
N ASN A 18 14.41 1.75 8.00
CA ASN A 18 14.44 0.56 8.85
C ASN A 18 13.54 0.65 10.10
N HIS A 19 12.82 1.75 10.29
CA HIS A 19 11.97 1.95 11.47
C HIS A 19 10.49 2.12 11.11
N LEU A 20 10.19 2.71 9.95
CA LEU A 20 8.83 2.80 9.44
C LEU A 20 8.59 1.76 8.33
N HIS A 21 7.59 0.90 8.56
CA HIS A 21 7.15 -0.12 7.61
C HIS A 21 5.71 0.17 7.21
N LEU A 22 5.47 0.31 5.91
CA LEU A 22 4.15 0.52 5.34
C LEU A 22 3.70 -0.78 4.66
N SER A 23 2.42 -1.07 4.75
CA SER A 23 1.78 -2.20 4.05
C SER A 23 0.70 -1.65 3.14
N ARG A 24 0.42 -2.35 2.04
CA ARG A 24 -0.67 -2.01 1.14
C ARG A 24 -2.00 -2.40 1.76
N GLY A 25 -2.92 -1.45 1.88
CA GLY A 25 -4.32 -1.71 2.22
C GLY A 25 -5.21 -1.77 0.97
N ASN A 26 -6.51 -1.99 1.18
CA ASN A 26 -7.49 -2.01 0.09
C ASN A 26 -7.73 -0.61 -0.50
N HIS A 27 -7.52 0.45 0.30
CA HIS A 27 -7.68 1.84 -0.15
C HIS A 27 -6.51 2.36 -1.00
N GLU A 28 -5.38 1.66 -1.04
CA GLU A 28 -4.23 1.97 -1.91
C GLU A 28 -4.41 1.34 -3.30
N THR A 29 -5.57 1.59 -3.91
CA THR A 29 -5.99 1.10 -5.24
C THR A 29 -6.70 2.19 -6.02
N LEU A 30 -6.62 2.13 -7.35
CA LEU A 30 -7.29 3.06 -8.25
C LEU A 30 -8.80 3.17 -7.98
N ASN A 31 -9.50 2.04 -7.80
CA ASN A 31 -10.94 2.04 -7.63
C ASN A 31 -11.36 2.76 -6.33
N MET A 32 -10.70 2.45 -5.22
CA MET A 32 -11.01 3.10 -3.94
C MET A 32 -10.62 4.58 -3.97
N ASN A 33 -9.51 4.95 -4.60
CA ASN A 33 -9.11 6.35 -4.71
C ASN A 33 -10.06 7.21 -5.56
N LYS A 34 -10.64 6.62 -6.61
CA LYS A 34 -11.71 7.23 -7.43
C LYS A 34 -12.96 7.49 -6.63
N ILE A 35 -13.47 6.46 -5.96
CA ILE A 35 -14.76 6.50 -5.27
C ILE A 35 -14.69 7.35 -4.00
N TYR A 36 -13.61 7.24 -3.24
CA TYR A 36 -13.49 7.83 -1.90
C TYR A 36 -12.64 9.11 -1.84
N GLY A 37 -12.33 9.70 -3.01
CA GLY A 37 -11.90 11.10 -3.10
C GLY A 37 -10.40 11.38 -3.01
N PHE A 38 -9.53 10.37 -2.83
CA PHE A 38 -8.08 10.60 -2.85
C PHE A 38 -7.60 11.12 -4.21
N GLU A 39 -8.12 10.58 -5.32
CA GLU A 39 -7.80 11.08 -6.66
C GLU A 39 -8.17 12.56 -6.80
N GLY A 40 -9.37 12.93 -6.32
CA GLY A 40 -9.84 14.31 -6.32
C GLY A 40 -8.96 15.22 -5.48
N GLU A 41 -8.58 14.79 -4.27
CA GLU A 41 -7.70 15.54 -3.38
C GLU A 41 -6.32 15.81 -4.02
N VAL A 42 -5.69 14.79 -4.62
CA VAL A 42 -4.38 14.95 -5.26
C VAL A 42 -4.47 15.86 -6.48
N LYS A 43 -5.49 15.68 -7.33
CA LYS A 43 -5.67 16.52 -8.52
C LYS A 43 -5.97 17.97 -8.18
N HIS A 44 -6.69 18.23 -7.08
CA HIS A 44 -7.00 19.58 -6.63
C HIS A 44 -5.78 20.30 -6.06
N LYS A 45 -4.96 19.61 -5.24
CA LYS A 45 -3.80 20.21 -4.57
C LYS A 45 -2.53 20.21 -5.44
N TYR A 46 -2.43 19.28 -6.39
CA TYR A 46 -1.31 19.12 -7.31
C TYR A 46 -1.84 18.96 -8.74
N ASN A 47 -1.76 17.76 -9.32
CA ASN A 47 -2.16 17.49 -10.70
C ASN A 47 -2.41 15.99 -10.94
N ALA A 48 -2.86 15.64 -12.14
CA ALA A 48 -3.14 14.26 -12.52
C ALA A 48 -1.90 13.37 -12.59
N GLN A 49 -0.74 13.93 -12.95
CA GLN A 49 0.52 13.19 -13.00
C GLN A 49 0.96 12.74 -11.61
N MET A 50 0.82 13.60 -10.60
CA MET A 50 1.09 13.27 -9.21
C MET A 50 0.22 12.10 -8.73
N PHE A 51 -1.06 12.06 -9.13
CA PHE A 51 -1.92 10.93 -8.80
C PHE A 51 -1.44 9.62 -9.43
N GLN A 52 -0.97 9.64 -10.68
CA GLN A 52 -0.39 8.44 -11.30
C GLN A 52 0.86 7.96 -10.55
N LEU A 53 1.72 8.87 -10.12
CA LEU A 53 2.89 8.54 -9.30
C LEU A 53 2.50 7.90 -7.96
N PHE A 54 1.44 8.38 -7.29
CA PHE A 54 0.95 7.72 -6.07
C PHE A 54 0.48 6.29 -6.33
N LEU A 55 -0.21 6.03 -7.45
CA LEU A 55 -0.63 4.68 -7.81
C LEU A 55 0.57 3.75 -8.03
N GLU A 56 1.59 4.21 -8.76
CA GLU A 56 2.83 3.44 -8.98
C GLU A 56 3.52 3.10 -7.65
N VAL A 57 3.57 4.05 -6.71
CA VAL A 57 4.15 3.83 -5.38
C VAL A 57 3.28 2.87 -4.55
N PHE A 58 1.95 2.99 -4.60
CA PHE A 58 1.03 2.08 -3.93
C PHE A 58 1.18 0.63 -4.40
N HIS A 59 1.47 0.42 -5.69
CA HIS A 59 1.76 -0.92 -6.23
C HIS A 59 3.09 -1.49 -5.72
N CYS A 60 4.01 -0.64 -5.26
CA CYS A 60 5.28 -1.07 -4.68
C CYS A 60 5.17 -1.48 -3.20
N LEU A 61 4.12 -1.06 -2.50
CA LEU A 61 3.93 -1.34 -1.07
C LEU A 61 3.86 -2.87 -0.80
N PRO A 62 4.56 -3.37 0.23
CA PRO A 62 4.46 -4.77 0.65
C PRO A 62 3.03 -5.17 1.01
N LEU A 63 2.65 -6.42 0.70
CA LEU A 63 1.32 -6.95 1.03
C LEU A 63 1.18 -7.37 2.50
N SER A 64 2.31 -7.74 3.13
CA SER A 64 2.35 -8.21 4.52
C SER A 64 3.76 -8.09 5.10
N HIS A 65 3.87 -8.27 6.41
CA HIS A 65 5.14 -8.37 7.15
C HIS A 65 5.10 -9.54 8.13
N VAL A 66 6.27 -10.05 8.49
CA VAL A 66 6.44 -11.04 9.56
C VAL A 66 7.36 -10.46 10.62
N LEU A 67 6.79 -10.14 11.79
CA LEU A 67 7.53 -9.56 12.91
C LEU A 67 8.15 -10.69 13.76
N ALA A 68 9.47 -10.59 13.96
CA ALA A 68 10.27 -11.52 14.77
C ALA A 68 10.08 -13.01 14.41
N GLY A 69 9.71 -13.32 13.16
CA GLY A 69 9.41 -14.68 12.70
C GLY A 69 8.18 -15.32 13.33
N LYS A 70 7.34 -14.55 14.04
CA LYS A 70 6.25 -15.08 14.88
C LYS A 70 4.89 -14.45 14.59
N ILE A 71 4.86 -13.18 14.23
CA ILE A 71 3.60 -12.43 14.08
C ILE A 71 3.43 -12.05 12.61
N PHE A 72 2.38 -12.58 11.98
CA PHE A 72 2.00 -12.21 10.63
C PHE A 72 1.10 -10.97 10.64
N ILE A 73 1.46 -9.95 9.87
CA ILE A 73 0.76 -8.67 9.80
C ILE A 73 0.28 -8.45 8.36
N VAL A 74 -1.03 -8.29 8.19
CA VAL A 74 -1.70 -8.04 6.91
C VAL A 74 -2.88 -7.08 7.13
N HIS A 75 -3.27 -6.33 6.10
CA HIS A 75 -4.38 -5.38 6.19
C HIS A 75 -5.74 -6.06 6.38
N GLY A 76 -6.07 -7.01 5.50
CA GLY A 76 -7.39 -7.66 5.48
C GLY A 76 -7.46 -8.87 6.42
N GLY A 77 -6.83 -9.97 6.01
CA GLY A 77 -6.90 -11.22 6.76
C GLY A 77 -6.33 -12.39 5.97
N LEU A 78 -6.77 -13.59 6.36
CA LEU A 78 -6.35 -14.85 5.74
C LEU A 78 -7.08 -15.12 4.43
N PHE A 79 -6.66 -16.18 3.75
CA PHE A 79 -7.15 -16.59 2.45
C PHE A 79 -8.38 -17.50 2.60
N SER A 80 -9.15 -17.64 1.53
CA SER A 80 -10.23 -18.64 1.46
C SER A 80 -9.72 -20.08 1.32
N LYS A 81 -8.40 -20.25 1.14
CA LYS A 81 -7.72 -21.54 1.07
C LYS A 81 -6.86 -21.71 2.33
N ASP A 82 -6.90 -22.90 2.92
CA ASP A 82 -6.20 -23.19 4.18
C ASP A 82 -4.70 -23.49 4.01
N ASP A 83 -4.26 -23.79 2.80
CA ASP A 83 -2.91 -24.27 2.49
C ASP A 83 -1.93 -23.18 2.01
N VAL A 84 -2.29 -21.91 2.16
CA VAL A 84 -1.43 -20.79 1.72
C VAL A 84 -0.29 -20.57 2.69
N MET A 85 0.95 -20.69 2.19
CA MET A 85 2.17 -20.51 2.96
C MET A 85 2.77 -19.11 2.74
N LEU A 86 3.66 -18.69 3.64
CA LEU A 86 4.37 -17.40 3.52
C LEU A 86 5.16 -17.29 2.21
N ASP A 87 5.69 -18.40 1.70
CA ASP A 87 6.44 -18.43 0.44
C ASP A 87 5.55 -18.21 -0.78
N ASP A 88 4.27 -18.54 -0.71
CA ASP A 88 3.31 -18.25 -1.78
C ASP A 88 3.05 -16.75 -1.86
N ILE A 89 2.91 -16.09 -0.69
CA ILE A 89 2.74 -14.64 -0.59
C ILE A 89 3.98 -13.91 -1.15
N ARG A 90 5.19 -14.40 -0.88
CA ARG A 90 6.45 -13.81 -1.41
C ARG A 90 6.55 -13.86 -2.93
N LYS A 91 5.93 -14.84 -3.57
CA LYS A 91 5.95 -15.04 -5.04
C LYS A 91 4.90 -14.20 -5.77
N VAL A 92 3.97 -13.56 -5.05
CA VAL A 92 2.94 -12.72 -5.67
C VAL A 92 3.59 -11.52 -6.36
N ASP A 93 3.33 -11.37 -7.66
CA ASP A 93 3.60 -10.11 -8.33
C ASP A 93 2.62 -9.05 -7.83
N ARG A 94 3.14 -8.15 -7.00
CA ARG A 94 2.39 -7.08 -6.33
C ARG A 94 2.37 -5.77 -7.10
N LYS A 95 3.23 -5.60 -8.12
CA LYS A 95 3.39 -4.34 -8.87
C LYS A 95 2.30 -4.18 -9.93
N ARG A 96 1.05 -4.30 -9.50
CA ARG A 96 -0.15 -4.29 -10.32
C ARG A 96 -1.34 -3.85 -9.48
N GLU A 97 -2.48 -3.63 -10.11
CA GLU A 97 -3.70 -3.44 -9.33
C GLU A 97 -4.17 -4.71 -8.62
N LEU A 98 -4.78 -4.49 -7.46
CA LEU A 98 -5.45 -5.57 -6.73
C LEU A 98 -6.61 -6.11 -7.59
N PRO A 99 -6.72 -7.44 -7.71
CA PRO A 99 -7.77 -8.08 -8.49
C PRO A 99 -9.14 -7.96 -7.81
#